data_AF-A0A2E0CM99-F1
#
_entry.id   AF-A0A2E0CM99-F1
#
_cell.length_a   1.000
_cell.length_b   1.000
_cell.length_c   1.000
_cell.angle_alpha   90.00
_cell.angle_beta   90.00
_cell.angle_gamma   90.00
#
_symmetry.space_group_name_H-M   'P 1'
#
loop_
_entity.id
_entity.type
_entity.pdbx_description
1 polymer ?
#
loop_
_entity_poly.entity_id
_entity_poly.type
_entity_poly.pdbx_seq_one_letter_code
_entity_poly.pdbx_strand_id
1 'polypeptide(L)' 'MSDATADILIYTHPDCAFSAAAKADYRRSKIPYVEVDLAQQPDQIPELVKLTDGERITPVIVENGTVTIGYKGGY' A
#
# COMPACT_ATOMS: atom_id res chain seq x y z
N MET A 1 -8.54 -8.79 25.51
CA MET A 1 -7.97 -7.54 24.97
C MET A 1 -8.09 -7.66 23.47
N SER A 2 -9.03 -6.94 22.88
CA SER A 2 -9.34 -7.02 21.46
C SER A 2 -8.27 -6.26 20.70
N ASP A 3 -7.19 -6.97 20.35
CA ASP A 3 -6.17 -6.44 19.45
C ASP A 3 -6.78 -6.49 18.05
N ALA A 4 -7.62 -5.49 17.74
CA ALA A 4 -8.01 -5.21 16.38
C ALA A 4 -6.76 -4.68 15.69
N THR A 5 -5.88 -5.59 15.29
CA THR A 5 -4.76 -5.29 14.41
C THR A 5 -5.38 -4.68 13.16
N ALA A 6 -5.29 -3.36 13.05
CA ALA A 6 -5.67 -2.66 11.83
C ALA A 6 -4.94 -3.35 10.67
N ASP A 7 -5.69 -4.00 9.79
CA ASP A 7 -5.10 -4.67 8.63
C ASP A 7 -4.65 -3.58 7.66
N ILE A 8 -3.38 -3.20 7.76
CA ILE A 8 -2.75 -2.24 6.86
C ILE A 8 -2.34 -2.99 5.61
N LEU A 9 -2.99 -2.71 4.49
CA LEU A 9 -2.59 -3.19 3.18
C LEU A 9 -1.74 -2.12 2.47
N ILE A 10 -0.63 -2.50 1.87
CA ILE A 10 0.18 -1.60 1.06
C ILE A 10 0.39 -2.23 -0.31
N TYR A 11 -0.18 -1.61 -1.34
CA TYR A 11 0.08 -1.92 -2.73
C TYR A 11 1.40 -1.29 -3.15
N THR A 12 2.33 -2.10 -3.62
CA THR A 12 3.68 -1.71 -4.00
C THR A 12 4.00 -2.15 -5.42
N HIS A 13 4.97 -1.46 -6.03
CA HIS A 13 5.57 -1.88 -7.29
C HIS A 13 7.09 -1.73 -7.19
N PRO A 14 7.89 -2.69 -7.71
CA PRO A 14 9.35 -2.63 -7.67
C PRO A 14 9.92 -1.39 -8.40
N ASP A 15 9.26 -0.95 -9.46
CA ASP A 15 9.67 0.25 -10.22
C ASP A 15 9.29 1.59 -9.53
N CYS A 16 8.72 1.56 -8.32
CA CYS A 16 8.31 2.75 -7.59
C CYS A 16 9.19 3.04 -6.37
N ALA A 17 9.98 4.12 -6.43
CA ALA A 17 10.83 4.56 -5.31
C ALA A 17 10.02 4.91 -4.04
N PHE A 18 8.81 5.47 -4.20
CA PHE A 18 7.93 5.78 -3.07
C PHE A 18 7.42 4.53 -2.35
N SER A 19 7.19 3.44 -3.09
CA SER A 19 6.82 2.14 -2.52
C SER A 19 7.94 1.60 -1.62
N ALA A 20 9.19 1.69 -2.08
CA ALA A 20 10.36 1.31 -1.29
C ALA A 20 10.49 2.18 -0.01
N ALA A 21 10.27 3.49 -0.13
CA ALA A 21 10.31 4.42 1.00
C ALA A 21 9.21 4.12 2.03
N ALA A 22 7.98 3.86 1.59
CA ALA A 22 6.87 3.46 2.45
C ALA A 22 7.21 2.20 3.24
N LYS A 23 7.61 1.12 2.55
CA LYS A 23 8.01 -0.13 3.20
C LYS A 23 9.12 0.07 4.24
N ALA A 24 10.15 0.84 3.90
CA ALA A 24 11.27 1.10 4.80
C ALA A 24 10.82 1.84 6.07
N ASP A 25 9.87 2.76 5.94
CA ASP A 25 9.29 3.49 7.07
C ASP A 25 8.46 2.60 7.98
N TYR A 26 7.53 1.82 7.41
CA TYR A 26 6.70 0.89 8.17
C TYR A 26 7.54 -0.17 8.89
N ARG A 27 8.55 -0.73 8.19
CA ARG A 27 9.52 -1.64 8.80
C ARG A 27 10.30 -0.99 9.95
N ARG A 28 10.72 0.26 9.79
CA ARG A 28 11.45 1.00 10.84
C ARG A 28 10.56 1.29 12.05
N SER A 29 9.30 1.61 11.80
CA SER A 29 8.28 1.86 12.82
C SER A 29 7.74 0.57 13.46
N LYS A 30 8.14 -0.61 12.95
CA LYS A 30 7.65 -1.93 13.39
C LYS A 30 6.13 -2.06 13.31
N ILE A 31 5.53 -1.36 12.36
CA ILE A 31 4.10 -1.42 12.09
C ILE A 31 3.87 -2.68 11.25
N PRO A 32 3.01 -3.62 11.68
CA PRO A 32 2.63 -4.76 10.86
C PRO A 32 1.80 -4.29 9.66
N TYR A 33 2.12 -4.79 8.47
CA TYR A 33 1.37 -4.52 7.26
C TYR A 33 1.44 -5.71 6.31
N VAL A 34 0.44 -5.83 5.45
CA VAL A 34 0.37 -6.78 4.34
C VAL A 34 0.85 -6.08 3.08
N GLU A 35 1.89 -6.61 2.46
CA GLU A 35 2.39 -6.10 1.19
C GLU A 35 1.71 -6.81 0.01
N VAL A 36 1.21 -6.02 -0.94
CA VAL A 36 0.72 -6.50 -2.23
C VAL A 36 1.64 -5.97 -3.33
N ASP A 37 2.62 -6.78 -3.71
CA ASP A 37 3.51 -6.50 -4.83
C ASP A 37 2.78 -6.78 -6.16
N LEU A 38 2.44 -5.72 -6.90
CA LEU A 38 1.70 -5.80 -8.15
C LEU A 38 2.50 -6.41 -9.31
N ALA A 39 3.84 -6.44 -9.22
CA ALA A 39 4.66 -7.13 -10.21
C ALA A 39 4.60 -8.65 -10.02
N GLN A 40 4.44 -9.12 -8.78
CA GLN A 40 4.25 -10.54 -8.46
C GLN A 40 2.78 -10.97 -8.46
N GLN A 41 1.87 -10.05 -8.16
CA GLN A 41 0.43 -10.26 -8.05
C GLN A 41 -0.33 -9.33 -9.00
N PRO A 42 -0.18 -9.50 -10.33
CA PRO A 42 -0.86 -8.67 -11.31
C PRO A 42 -2.40 -8.78 -11.22
N ASP A 43 -2.92 -9.86 -10.66
CA ASP A 43 -4.35 -10.08 -10.41
C ASP A 43 -4.95 -9.07 -9.41
N GLN A 44 -4.11 -8.36 -8.66
CA GLN A 44 -4.51 -7.33 -7.70
C GLN A 44 -4.55 -5.92 -8.34
N ILE A 45 -4.08 -5.76 -9.58
CA ILE A 45 -4.13 -4.48 -10.30
C ILE A 45 -5.57 -3.96 -10.45
N PRO A 46 -6.60 -4.77 -10.76
CA PRO A 46 -7.98 -4.28 -10.80
C PRO A 46 -8.45 -3.72 -9.46
N GLU A 47 -7.98 -4.26 -8.34
CA GLU A 47 -8.32 -3.75 -7.01
C GLU A 47 -7.65 -2.40 -6.76
N LEU A 48 -6.36 -2.27 -7.08
CA LEU A 48 -5.67 -0.98 -7.05
C LEU A 48 -6.45 0.08 -7.83
N VAL A 49 -6.80 -0.22 -9.07
CA VAL A 49 -7.48 0.70 -9.99
C VAL A 49 -8.84 1.15 -9.44
N LYS A 50 -9.56 0.31 -8.70
CA LYS A 50 -10.81 0.71 -8.01
C LYS A 50 -10.55 1.68 -6.87
N LEU A 51 -9.42 1.57 -6.18
CA LEU A 51 -9.06 2.41 -5.03
C LEU A 51 -8.55 3.80 -5.45
N THR A 52 -8.14 3.95 -6.71
CA THR A 52 -7.47 5.13 -7.27
C THR A 52 -8.26 5.76 -8.43
N ASP A 53 -9.57 5.50 -8.50
CA ASP A 53 -10.47 6.02 -9.54
C ASP A 53 -10.01 5.78 -10.98
N GLY A 54 -9.33 4.66 -11.25
CA GLY A 54 -8.85 4.29 -12.58
C GLY A 54 -7.34 4.32 -12.75
N GLU A 55 -6.60 4.86 -11.79
CA GLU A 55 -5.17 5.16 -11.95
C GLU A 55 -4.25 4.03 -11.44
N ARG A 56 -3.17 3.73 -12.16
CA ARG A 56 -2.16 2.73 -11.72
C ARG A 56 -1.03 3.40 -10.95
N ILE A 57 -1.38 4.01 -9.84
CA ILE A 57 -0.44 4.75 -8.98
C ILE A 57 -0.04 3.90 -7.77
N THR A 58 1.22 4.00 -7.37
CA THR A 58 1.75 3.31 -6.18
C THR A 58 2.70 4.23 -5.43
N PRO A 59 2.84 4.08 -4.10
CA PRO A 59 2.15 3.13 -3.26
C PRO A 59 0.70 3.55 -2.94
N VAL A 60 -0.17 2.58 -2.69
CA VAL A 60 -1.51 2.83 -2.13
C VAL A 60 -1.62 2.07 -0.82
N ILE A 61 -1.98 2.77 0.23
CA ILE A 61 -2.10 2.23 1.59
C ILE A 61 -3.57 2.20 1.96
N VAL A 62 -4.04 1.06 2.44
CA VAL A 62 -5.41 0.88 2.93
C VAL A 62 -5.33 0.52 4.41
N GLU A 63 -5.88 1.36 5.26
CA GLU A 63 -5.90 1.16 6.72
C GLU A 63 -7.32 1.34 7.23
N ASN A 64 -7.91 0.27 7.81
CA ASN A 64 -9.27 0.31 8.37
C ASN A 64 -10.34 0.87 7.40
N GLY A 65 -10.21 0.59 6.11
CA GLY A 65 -11.09 1.12 5.06
C GLY A 65 -10.78 2.55 4.60
N THR A 66 -9.78 3.21 5.19
CA THR A 66 -9.25 4.48 4.70
C THR A 66 -8.20 4.22 3.63
N VAL A 67 -8.43 4.74 2.43
CA VAL A 67 -7.50 4.63 1.31
C VAL A 67 -6.63 5.89 1.27
N THR A 68 -5.32 5.69 1.33
CA THR A 68 -4.30 6.71 1.17
C THR A 68 -3.53 6.44 -0.11
N ILE A 69 -3.56 7.41 -1.01
CA ILE A 69 -2.88 7.34 -2.30
C ILE A 69 -1.55 8.07 -2.19
N GLY A 70 -0.46 7.42 -2.59
CA GLY A 70 0.89 7.94 -2.50
C GLY A 70 1.46 7.87 -1.08
N TYR A 71 2.76 8.16 -0.96
CA TYR A 71 3.45 8.18 0.33
C TYR A 71 4.04 9.57 0.58
N LYS A 72 3.61 10.22 1.67
CA LYS A 72 3.99 11.61 2.06
C LYS A 72 3.64 12.71 1.04
N GLY A 73 2.60 12.51 0.22
CA GLY A 73 2.10 13.53 -0.71
C GLY A 73 2.85 13.64 -2.04
N GLY A 74 3.71 12.66 -2.37
CA GLY A 74 4.26 12.49 -3.72
C GLY A 74 3.53 11.38 -4.47
N TYR A 75 3.00 11.69 -5.64
CA TYR A 75 2.48 10.77 -6.66
C TYR A 75 3.12 11.09 -8.01
#